data_AF-A0A535JVW2-F1
#
_entry.id   AF-A0A535JVW2-F1
#
_cell.length_a   1.000
_cell.length_b   1.000
_cell.length_c   1.000
_cell.angle_alpha   90.00
_cell.angle_beta   90.00
_cell.angle_gamma   90.00
#
_symmetry.space_group_name_H-M   'P 1'
#
loop_
_entity.id
_entity.type
_entity.pdbx_description
1 polymer ?
#
loop_
_entity_poly.entity_id
_entity_poly.type
_entity_poly.pdbx_seq_one_letter_code
_entity_poly.pdbx_strand_id
1 'polypeptide(L)'
;MDHGQREQGGARHLVARLSELGVDFQHWCFACGQLNPGGLNLDFEVSRDRAEARYTALQRHQGYDGLLHGGVVTALLDEAMGWAIFHQGIWGVTAKISVTFRHPLPTGADLRVVGEIARDRGRVIETHGTV
;
A
#
# COMPACT_ATOMS: atom_id res chain seq x y z
N MET A 1 -32.17 -9.62 24.00
CA MET A 1 -32.13 -8.88 22.73
C MET A 1 -31.19 -7.71 22.97
N ASP A 2 -29.95 -7.80 22.51
CA ASP A 2 -29.09 -6.62 22.43
C ASP A 2 -28.15 -6.82 21.25
N HIS A 3 -28.52 -6.19 20.13
CA HIS A 3 -27.72 -6.13 18.92
C HIS A 3 -27.13 -4.73 18.84
N GLY A 4 -25.81 -4.67 19.07
CA GLY A 4 -24.88 -3.98 18.21
C GLY A 4 -25.01 -2.46 18.15
N GLN A 5 -24.14 -1.79 18.89
CA GLN A 5 -23.56 -0.53 18.44
C GLN A 5 -22.06 -0.74 18.21
N ARG A 6 -21.72 -1.08 16.96
CA ARG A 6 -20.34 -0.93 16.45
C ARG A 6 -20.12 0.57 16.26
N GLU A 7 -19.45 1.20 17.21
CA GLU A 7 -19.10 2.61 17.12
C GLU A 7 -18.08 2.85 16.00
N GLN A 8 -18.41 3.86 15.19
CA GLN A 8 -17.77 4.25 13.95
C GLN A 8 -16.51 5.10 14.22
N GLY A 9 -15.48 4.50 14.82
CA GLY A 9 -14.20 5.17 15.12
C GLY A 9 -13.11 5.04 14.04
N GLY A 10 -13.40 4.44 12.89
CA GLY A 10 -12.42 3.70 12.08
C GLY A 10 -11.26 4.48 11.43
N ALA A 11 -11.47 5.70 10.93
CA ALA A 11 -10.44 6.40 10.13
C ALA A 11 -9.65 7.44 10.93
N ARG A 12 -10.32 8.29 11.72
CA ARG A 12 -9.67 9.35 12.50
C ARG A 12 -8.75 8.83 13.60
N HIS A 13 -9.13 7.71 14.23
CA HIS A 13 -8.35 7.10 15.30
C HIS A 13 -7.11 6.36 14.78
N LEU A 14 -7.13 5.97 13.51
CA LEU A 14 -6.04 5.29 12.81
C LEU A 14 -4.99 6.29 12.32
N VAL A 15 -5.42 7.40 11.71
CA VAL A 15 -4.55 8.51 11.30
C VAL A 15 -3.81 9.11 12.51
N ALA A 16 -4.50 9.30 13.64
CA ALA A 16 -3.86 9.75 14.88
C ALA A 16 -2.78 8.77 15.38
N ARG A 17 -3.03 7.45 15.29
CA ARG A 17 -2.06 6.42 15.67
C ARG A 17 -0.84 6.35 14.74
N LEU A 18 -1.04 6.61 13.44
CA LEU A 18 0.05 6.67 12.46
C LEU A 18 0.98 7.86 12.74
N SER A 19 0.41 9.03 13.03
CA SER A 19 1.19 10.21 13.42
C SER A 19 1.96 10.02 14.74
N GLU A 20 1.37 9.32 15.72
CA GLU A 20 2.04 8.95 16.97
C GLU A 20 3.21 7.96 16.76
N LEU A 21 3.16 7.14 15.72
CA LEU A 21 4.23 6.23 15.30
C LEU A 21 5.30 6.92 14.42
N GLY A 22 5.19 8.24 14.20
CA GLY A 22 6.09 8.99 13.32
C GLY A 22 5.89 8.68 11.83
N VAL A 23 4.76 8.08 11.48
CA VAL A 23 4.38 7.76 10.11
C VAL A 23 3.45 8.87 9.63
N ASP A 24 4.03 9.93 9.09
CA ASP A 24 3.32 10.92 8.28
C ASP A 24 3.60 10.69 6.80
N PHE A 25 2.74 11.20 5.92
CA PHE A 25 2.95 11.12 4.48
C PHE A 25 3.76 12.31 3.92
N GLN A 26 4.26 13.22 4.77
CA GLN A 26 4.96 14.44 4.41
C GLN A 26 6.47 14.19 4.23
N HIS A 27 6.79 13.23 3.38
CA HIS A 27 8.16 12.82 3.06
C HIS A 27 8.34 12.56 1.56
N TRP A 28 9.55 12.17 1.17
CA TRP A 28 9.96 12.02 -0.23
C TRP A 28 9.93 10.58 -0.78
N CYS A 29 9.35 9.62 -0.04
CA CYS A 29 9.17 8.25 -0.53
C CYS A 29 8.56 8.23 -1.94
N PHE A 30 9.14 7.42 -2.84
CA PHE A 30 8.68 7.31 -4.22
C PHE A 30 7.22 6.82 -4.32
N ALA A 31 6.78 5.93 -3.43
CA ALA A 31 5.45 5.35 -3.51
C ALA A 31 4.41 6.15 -2.71
N CYS A 32 4.62 6.38 -1.41
CA CYS A 32 3.61 7.02 -0.53
C CYS A 32 3.91 8.48 -0.16
N GLY A 33 5.06 9.05 -0.55
CA GLY A 33 5.44 10.39 -0.13
C GLY A 33 4.69 11.49 -0.87
N GLN A 34 3.94 12.32 -0.13
CA GLN A 34 3.13 13.41 -0.68
C GLN A 34 3.96 14.63 -1.08
N LEU A 35 5.20 14.74 -0.60
CA LEU A 35 6.14 15.79 -1.02
C LEU A 35 6.88 15.44 -2.30
N ASN A 36 6.80 14.20 -2.79
CA ASN A 36 7.50 13.78 -4.00
C ASN A 36 6.62 14.01 -5.25
N PRO A 37 6.86 15.05 -6.07
CA PRO A 37 6.04 15.33 -7.25
C PRO A 37 6.20 14.28 -8.37
N GLY A 38 7.27 13.50 -8.33
CA GLY A 38 7.50 12.38 -9.24
C GLY A 38 7.06 11.03 -8.67
N GLY A 39 6.47 11.02 -7.47
CA GLY A 39 6.04 9.81 -6.79
C GLY A 39 4.69 9.27 -7.28
N LEU A 40 4.32 8.12 -6.75
CA LEU A 40 3.01 7.50 -6.94
C LEU A 40 1.95 8.12 -6.01
N ASN A 41 2.39 8.80 -4.95
CA ASN A 41 1.59 9.50 -3.95
C ASN A 41 0.44 8.66 -3.37
N LEU A 42 0.72 7.38 -3.09
CA LEU A 42 -0.24 6.46 -2.49
C LEU A 42 -0.69 6.95 -1.12
N ASP A 43 -2.00 6.86 -0.89
CA ASP A 43 -2.65 7.09 0.38
C ASP A 43 -3.32 5.77 0.82
N PHE A 44 -3.03 5.34 2.05
CA PHE A 44 -3.37 4.01 2.54
C PHE A 44 -4.42 4.05 3.64
N GLU A 45 -5.46 3.25 3.44
CA GLU A 45 -6.34 2.79 4.51
C GLU A 45 -5.75 1.52 5.12
N VAL A 46 -5.48 1.54 6.43
CA VAL A 46 -4.86 0.40 7.12
C VAL A 46 -5.76 -0.21 8.18
N SER A 47 -5.54 -1.48 8.46
CA SER A 47 -6.22 -2.28 9.47
C SER A 47 -5.26 -3.35 9.96
N ARG A 48 -5.57 -4.04 11.06
CA ARG A 48 -4.59 -4.85 11.82
C ARG A 48 -3.53 -5.59 10.99
N ASP A 49 -3.90 -6.31 9.93
CA ASP A 49 -2.96 -7.13 9.14
C ASP A 49 -3.03 -6.81 7.63
N ARG A 50 -3.51 -5.61 7.27
CA ARG A 50 -3.86 -5.27 5.89
C ARG A 50 -3.78 -3.76 5.61
N ALA A 51 -3.27 -3.41 4.44
CA ALA A 51 -3.25 -2.06 3.89
C ALA A 51 -3.89 -2.03 2.49
N GLU A 52 -4.61 -0.96 2.17
CA GLU A 52 -5.25 -0.76 0.88
C GLU A 52 -5.05 0.68 0.39
N ALA A 53 -4.73 0.84 -0.90
CA ALA A 53 -4.67 2.14 -1.57
C ALA A 53 -5.40 2.09 -2.91
N ARG A 54 -5.84 3.26 -3.37
CA ARG A 54 -6.33 3.48 -4.73
C ARG A 54 -5.29 4.21 -5.55
N TYR A 55 -5.16 3.82 -6.81
CA TYR A 55 -4.20 4.44 -7.71
C TYR A 55 -4.70 4.44 -9.14
N THR A 56 -4.70 5.61 -9.78
CA THR A 56 -5.01 5.71 -11.22
C THR A 56 -3.73 5.49 -12.02
N ALA A 57 -3.75 4.59 -13.01
CA ALA A 57 -2.61 4.26 -13.86
C ALA A 57 -2.22 5.41 -14.81
N LEU A 58 -1.40 6.36 -14.34
CA LEU A 58 -1.12 7.58 -15.11
C LEU A 58 -0.28 7.30 -16.35
N GLN A 59 -0.53 8.02 -17.44
CA GLN A 59 0.19 7.87 -18.71
C GLN A 59 1.72 8.03 -18.55
N ARG A 60 2.17 8.93 -17.66
CA ARG A 60 3.60 9.14 -17.36
C ARG A 60 4.29 7.93 -16.73
N HIS A 61 3.54 6.93 -16.27
CA HIS A 61 4.04 5.70 -15.66
C HIS A 61 3.97 4.50 -16.62
N GLN A 62 3.71 4.76 -17.91
CA GLN A 62 3.66 3.72 -18.93
C GLN A 62 5.03 3.04 -19.13
N GLY A 63 4.98 1.76 -19.48
CA GLY A 63 6.15 1.02 -19.96
C GLY A 63 6.07 0.78 -21.47
N TYR A 64 4.99 0.13 -21.89
CA TYR A 64 4.59 0.03 -23.29
C TYR A 64 3.47 1.03 -23.56
N ASP A 65 3.27 1.37 -24.84
CA ASP A 65 2.22 2.31 -25.23
C ASP A 65 0.86 1.91 -24.66
N GLY A 66 0.27 2.82 -23.87
CA GLY A 66 -1.03 2.62 -23.22
C GLY A 66 -1.05 1.61 -22.05
N LEU A 67 0.09 1.05 -21.62
CA LEU A 67 0.18 0.05 -20.54
C LEU A 67 1.08 0.52 -19.39
N LEU A 68 0.59 0.37 -18.17
CA LEU A 68 1.34 0.67 -16.95
C LEU A 68 2.62 -0.19 -16.88
N HIS A 69 3.76 0.45 -16.58
CA HIS A 69 5.04 -0.25 -16.50
C HIS A 69 5.02 -1.31 -15.39
N GLY A 70 5.50 -2.52 -15.67
CA GLY A 70 5.51 -3.61 -14.69
C GLY A 70 6.28 -3.27 -13.40
N GLY A 71 7.33 -2.46 -13.49
CA GLY A 71 8.04 -1.93 -12.32
C GLY A 71 7.20 -0.98 -11.45
N VAL A 72 6.26 -0.23 -12.03
CA VAL A 72 5.33 0.61 -11.26
C VAL A 72 4.33 -0.29 -10.54
N VAL A 73 3.79 -1.30 -11.21
CA VAL A 73 2.93 -2.33 -10.60
C VAL A 73 3.65 -3.02 -9.43
N THR A 74 4.92 -3.40 -9.62
CA THR A 74 5.73 -3.97 -8.54
C THR A 74 5.92 -2.99 -7.39
N ALA A 75 6.17 -1.71 -7.66
CA ALA A 75 6.31 -0.69 -6.60
C ALA A 75 5.00 -0.47 -5.82
N LEU A 76 3.85 -0.49 -6.50
CA LEU A 76 2.53 -0.45 -5.85
C LEU A 76 2.38 -1.63 -4.88
N LEU A 77 2.68 -2.85 -5.34
CA LEU A 77 2.59 -4.06 -4.53
C LEU A 77 3.57 -4.07 -3.36
N ASP A 78 4.83 -3.68 -3.58
CA ASP A 78 5.87 -3.60 -2.55
C ASP A 78 5.45 -2.64 -1.43
N GLU A 79 5.00 -1.44 -1.81
CA GLU A 79 4.57 -0.43 -0.85
C GLU A 79 3.35 -0.90 -0.05
N ALA A 80 2.32 -1.46 -0.70
CA ALA A 80 1.13 -1.96 -0.01
C ALA A 80 1.45 -3.10 0.97
N MET A 81 2.34 -4.01 0.58
CA MET A 81 2.81 -5.08 1.45
C MET A 81 3.63 -4.54 2.64
N GLY A 82 4.45 -3.52 2.42
CA GLY A 82 5.18 -2.83 3.50
C GLY A 82 4.23 -2.15 4.48
N TRP A 83 3.20 -1.45 3.97
CA TRP A 83 2.23 -0.78 4.83
C TRP A 83 1.46 -1.74 5.72
N ALA A 84 1.18 -2.97 5.29
CA ALA A 84 0.51 -3.99 6.10
C ALA A 84 1.25 -4.33 7.42
N ILE A 85 2.55 -4.03 7.52
CA ILE A 85 3.36 -4.19 8.73
C ILE A 85 3.74 -2.85 9.39
N PHE A 86 4.04 -1.81 8.60
CA PHE A 86 4.57 -0.54 9.12
C PHE A 86 3.60 0.15 10.08
N HIS A 87 2.29 0.10 9.81
CA HIS A 87 1.29 0.71 10.69
C HIS A 87 1.19 0.04 12.07
N GLN A 88 1.83 -1.11 12.26
CA GLN A 88 1.92 -1.83 13.53
C GLN A 88 3.19 -1.46 14.32
N GLY A 89 4.01 -0.53 13.81
CA GLY A 89 5.30 -0.15 14.39
C GLY A 89 6.43 -1.13 14.09
N ILE A 90 6.21 -2.07 13.15
CA ILE A 90 7.22 -3.03 12.72
C ILE A 90 8.00 -2.43 11.56
N TRP A 91 9.28 -2.16 11.75
CA TRP A 91 10.16 -1.64 10.69
C TRP A 91 10.93 -2.78 10.02
N GLY A 92 10.88 -2.83 8.69
CA GLY A 92 11.51 -3.87 7.88
C GLY A 92 11.85 -3.37 6.48
N VAL A 93 12.75 -4.10 5.81
CA VAL A 93 13.11 -3.86 4.42
C VAL A 93 12.74 -5.08 3.58
N THR A 94 12.41 -4.88 2.30
CA THR A 94 12.07 -5.96 1.39
C THR A 94 13.28 -6.87 1.15
N ALA A 95 13.23 -8.09 1.67
CA ALA A 95 14.28 -9.09 1.47
C ALA A 95 14.16 -9.82 0.12
N LYS A 96 12.91 -10.10 -0.32
CA LYS A 96 12.59 -10.76 -1.58
C LYS A 96 11.17 -10.39 -1.99
N ILE A 97 10.97 -10.09 -3.28
CA ILE A 97 9.66 -9.95 -3.90
C ILE A 97 9.56 -10.87 -5.11
N SER A 98 8.38 -11.47 -5.32
CA SER A 98 8.09 -12.31 -6.48
C SER A 98 6.72 -11.92 -7.03
N VAL A 99 6.69 -11.36 -8.24
CA VAL A 99 5.47 -10.82 -8.86
C VAL A 99 5.08 -11.67 -10.07
N THR A 100 3.79 -11.95 -10.20
CA THR A 100 3.21 -12.61 -11.39
C THR A 100 2.25 -11.65 -12.07
N PHE A 101 2.57 -11.24 -13.30
CA PHE A 101 1.72 -10.37 -14.11
C PHE A 101 0.70 -11.21 -14.88
N ARG A 102 -0.57 -11.17 -14.46
CA ARG A 102 -1.65 -11.99 -15.05
C ARG A 102 -2.33 -11.31 -16.24
N HIS A 103 -2.55 -10.01 -16.13
CA HIS A 103 -3.24 -9.20 -17.14
C HIS A 103 -2.49 -7.87 -17.34
N PRO A 104 -2.46 -7.34 -18.57
CA PRO A 104 -1.97 -5.99 -18.82
C PRO A 104 -2.87 -4.96 -18.14
N LEU A 105 -2.29 -3.87 -17.64
CA LEU A 105 -3.02 -2.78 -16.98
C LEU A 105 -2.99 -1.54 -17.87
N PRO A 106 -4.13 -1.16 -18.50
CA PRO A 106 -4.20 0.04 -19.31
C PRO A 106 -3.95 1.30 -18.48
N THR A 107 -3.28 2.28 -19.07
CA THR A 107 -3.25 3.64 -18.50
C THR A 107 -4.67 4.21 -18.41
N GLY A 108 -4.96 4.95 -17.34
CA GLY A 108 -6.28 5.48 -17.02
C GLY A 108 -7.15 4.53 -16.18
N ALA A 109 -6.74 3.27 -15.98
CA ALA A 109 -7.46 2.36 -15.09
C ALA A 109 -7.31 2.79 -13.62
N ASP A 110 -8.41 2.71 -12.87
CA ASP A 110 -8.40 2.85 -11.42
C ASP A 110 -8.10 1.50 -10.78
N LEU A 111 -6.96 1.44 -10.11
CA LEU A 111 -6.43 0.23 -9.48
C LEU A 111 -6.72 0.25 -7.98
N ARG A 112 -7.01 -0.93 -7.45
CA ARG A 112 -7.13 -1.19 -6.01
C ARG A 112 -5.94 -2.05 -5.60
N VAL A 113 -5.02 -1.46 -4.86
CA VAL A 113 -3.80 -2.13 -4.42
C VAL A 113 -3.98 -2.56 -2.97
N VAL A 114 -3.76 -3.84 -2.69
CA VAL A 114 -3.95 -4.42 -1.35
C VAL A 114 -2.70 -5.19 -0.95
N GLY A 115 -2.22 -4.96 0.26
CA GLY A 115 -1.21 -5.78 0.93
C GLY A 115 -1.77 -6.39 2.22
N GLU A 116 -1.39 -7.63 2.51
CA GLU A 116 -1.81 -8.36 3.72
C GLU A 116 -0.68 -9.21 4.29
N ILE A 117 -0.65 -9.39 5.61
CA ILE A 117 0.29 -10.33 6.25
C ILE A 117 -0.21 -11.76 6.03
N ALA A 118 0.62 -12.58 5.40
CA ALA A 118 0.35 -14.00 5.22
C ALA A 118 0.91 -14.83 6.39
N ARG A 119 2.10 -14.49 6.89
CA ARG A 119 2.75 -15.23 7.98
C ARG A 119 3.80 -14.38 8.70
N ASP A 120 3.79 -14.40 10.03
CA ASP A 120 4.85 -13.84 10.86
C ASP A 120 5.80 -14.95 11.36
N ARG A 121 7.10 -14.81 11.10
CA ARG A 121 8.17 -15.70 11.61
C ARG A 121 9.22 -14.94 12.44
N GLY A 122 8.85 -13.81 13.03
CA GLY A 122 9.73 -12.94 13.81
C GLY A 122 10.59 -12.05 12.91
N ARG A 123 11.80 -12.49 12.56
CA ARG A 123 12.74 -11.68 11.73
C ARG A 123 12.35 -11.60 10.25
N VAL A 124 11.44 -12.46 9.81
CA VAL A 124 10.92 -12.51 8.45
C VAL A 124 9.41 -12.54 8.52
N ILE A 125 8.77 -11.57 7.88
CA ILE A 125 7.32 -11.51 7.72
C ILE A 125 7.03 -11.75 6.24
N GLU A 126 6.17 -12.71 5.96
CA GLU A 126 5.65 -12.99 4.63
C GLU A 126 4.37 -12.20 4.44
N THR A 127 4.33 -11.42 3.37
CA THR A 127 3.18 -10.62 2.95
C THR A 127 2.73 -11.03 1.55
N HIS A 128 1.48 -10.76 1.25
CA HIS A 128 0.88 -10.99 -0.06
C HIS A 128 0.26 -9.70 -0.58
N GLY A 129 0.37 -9.47 -1.88
CA GLY A 129 -0.12 -8.26 -2.54
C GLY A 129 -0.99 -8.59 -3.75
N THR A 130 -2.05 -7.82 -3.96
CA THR A 130 -2.91 -7.89 -5.15
C THR A 130 -3.19 -6.50 -5.70
N VAL A 131 -3.34 -6.42 -7.03
CA VAL A 131 -3.69 -5.22 -7.79
C VAL A 131 -4.47 -5.61 -9.04
#